data_AF-A0A7K0LNB6-F1
#
_entry.id   AF-A0A7K0LNB6-F1
#
_cell.length_a   1.000
_cell.length_b   1.000
_cell.length_c   1.000
_cell.angle_alpha   90.00
_cell.angle_beta   90.00
_cell.angle_gamma   90.00
#
_symmetry.space_group_name_H-M   'P 1'
#
loop_
_entity.id
_entity.type
_entity.pdbx_description
1 polymer ?
#
loop_
_entity_poly.entity_id
_entity_poly.type
_entity_poly.pdbx_seq_one_letter_code
_entity_poly.pdbx_strand_id
1 'polypeptide(L)'
;MSPTCLGNPTWPKLRVISHDEGVSVPRFDGVEIPVPRFAADDGSADPVLAEALRLFGEGVGSREQVNVALGAARVLVPMVALLEEAEIGADGILRDKSSSMATVSMVGSDGRRALLAFTSMELMRAFNREARPAPALGAEACRSALEQGDDALLVDCQGPVRFAVTASDLVELASRSST
;
A
#
# COMPACT_ATOMS: atom_id res chain seq x y z
N MET A 1 30.31 21.83 -6.29
CA MET A 1 29.65 20.83 -5.44
C MET A 1 28.16 20.95 -5.67
N SER A 2 27.60 20.04 -6.47
CA SER A 2 26.16 19.83 -6.64
C SER A 2 25.89 18.38 -6.24
N PRO A 3 24.88 18.08 -5.42
CA PRO A 3 24.56 16.69 -5.11
C PRO A 3 23.75 16.12 -6.29
N THR A 4 24.43 15.31 -7.10
CA THR A 4 23.81 14.42 -8.08
C THR A 4 23.19 13.25 -7.34
N CYS A 5 21.89 13.33 -7.03
CA CYS A 5 21.11 12.20 -6.55
C CYS A 5 20.26 11.65 -7.71
N LEU A 6 20.90 10.97 -8.65
CA LEU A 6 20.25 10.14 -9.67
C LEU A 6 21.08 8.86 -9.84
N GLY A 7 21.16 8.11 -8.74
CA GLY A 7 21.50 6.69 -8.76
C GLY A 7 20.22 5.93 -8.46
N ASN A 8 19.46 5.63 -9.50
CA ASN A 8 18.32 4.72 -9.43
C ASN A 8 18.85 3.35 -8.97
N PRO A 9 18.58 2.86 -7.74
CA PRO A 9 18.87 1.47 -7.45
C PRO A 9 17.94 0.67 -8.35
N THR A 10 18.48 -0.27 -9.12
CA THR A 10 17.72 -1.15 -10.00
C THR A 10 16.62 -1.86 -9.20
N TRP A 11 15.44 -1.26 -9.19
CA TRP A 11 14.25 -1.84 -8.56
C TRP A 11 13.94 -3.13 -9.31
N PRO A 12 13.65 -4.23 -8.60
CA PRO A 12 13.01 -5.34 -9.28
C PRO A 12 11.68 -4.82 -9.86
N LYS A 13 11.29 -5.34 -11.03
CA LYS A 13 10.23 -4.74 -11.88
C LYS A 13 8.96 -4.48 -11.06
N LEU A 14 8.70 -3.21 -10.75
CA LEU A 14 7.44 -2.75 -10.17
C LEU A 14 6.32 -3.15 -11.14
N ARG A 15 5.34 -3.90 -10.64
CA ARG A 15 4.14 -4.25 -11.40
C ARG A 15 2.94 -3.67 -10.64
N VAL A 16 2.37 -2.62 -11.19
CA VAL A 16 1.06 -2.13 -10.76
C VAL A 16 0.01 -3.09 -11.32
N ILE A 17 -0.90 -3.57 -10.48
CA ILE A 17 -1.92 -4.52 -10.87
C ILE A 17 -3.28 -3.88 -10.59
N SER A 18 -4.05 -3.63 -11.64
CA SER A 18 -5.47 -3.26 -11.53
C SER A 18 -6.28 -4.44 -11.00
N HIS A 19 -7.11 -4.20 -10.00
CA HIS A 19 -8.31 -5.01 -9.79
C HIS A 19 -9.48 -4.27 -10.43
N ASP A 20 -10.02 -4.84 -11.51
CA ASP A 20 -11.27 -4.38 -12.11
C ASP A 20 -12.42 -5.01 -11.34
N GLU A 21 -12.78 -4.39 -10.21
CA GLU A 21 -14.06 -4.70 -9.56
C GLU A 21 -15.07 -3.71 -10.12
N GLY A 22 -15.92 -4.17 -11.03
CA GLY A 22 -17.00 -3.38 -11.62
C GLY A 22 -17.97 -2.88 -10.55
N VAL A 23 -17.64 -1.73 -9.94
CA VAL A 23 -18.52 -1.05 -8.98
C VAL A 23 -19.66 -0.42 -9.78
N SER A 24 -20.82 -1.08 -9.78
CA SER A 24 -22.06 -0.44 -10.17
C SER A 24 -22.35 0.71 -9.22
N VAL A 25 -22.23 1.95 -9.69
CA VAL A 25 -22.58 3.16 -8.92
C VAL A 25 -24.09 3.19 -8.68
N PRO A 26 -24.58 3.07 -7.42
CA PRO A 26 -25.98 3.25 -7.13
C PRO A 26 -26.35 4.72 -7.32
N ARG A 27 -27.55 4.97 -7.84
CA ARG A 27 -28.14 6.31 -7.88
C ARG A 27 -28.60 6.64 -6.45
N PHE A 28 -27.95 7.60 -5.79
CA PHE A 28 -28.19 7.90 -4.38
C PHE A 28 -29.23 9.01 -4.19
N ASP A 29 -30.40 8.66 -3.66
CA ASP A 29 -31.30 9.60 -2.98
C ASP A 29 -30.90 9.67 -1.49
N GLY A 30 -30.47 10.85 -1.01
CA GLY A 30 -30.41 11.19 0.42
C GLY A 30 -29.42 10.42 1.32
N VAL A 31 -28.15 10.28 0.93
CA VAL A 31 -27.13 9.60 1.76
C VAL A 31 -26.56 10.51 2.83
N GLU A 32 -26.72 10.10 4.08
CA GLU A 32 -25.88 10.54 5.20
C GLU A 32 -24.44 10.11 4.91
N ILE A 33 -23.54 11.07 4.71
CA ILE A 33 -22.14 10.77 4.38
C ILE A 33 -21.49 10.17 5.62
N PRO A 34 -21.05 8.89 5.60
CA PRO A 34 -20.37 8.29 6.74
C PRO A 34 -19.07 9.06 7.02
N VAL A 35 -18.80 9.35 8.30
CA VAL A 35 -17.51 9.96 8.68
C VAL A 35 -16.41 8.92 8.44
N PRO A 36 -15.38 9.23 7.64
CA PRO A 36 -14.28 8.29 7.41
C PRO A 36 -13.59 7.91 8.73
N ARG A 37 -13.27 6.62 8.92
CA ARG A 37 -12.60 6.07 10.12
C ARG A 37 -11.33 6.82 10.52
N PHE A 38 -10.64 7.39 9.53
CA PHE A 38 -9.36 8.10 9.70
C PHE A 38 -9.45 9.60 9.37
N ALA A 39 -10.63 10.23 9.56
CA ALA A 39 -10.83 11.64 9.21
C ALA A 39 -9.90 12.63 9.96
N ALA A 40 -9.38 12.24 11.13
CA ALA A 40 -8.45 13.05 11.93
C ALA A 40 -6.97 12.63 11.78
N ASP A 41 -6.66 11.76 10.83
CA ASP A 41 -5.30 11.31 10.55
C ASP A 41 -4.44 12.47 10.02
N ASP A 42 -3.37 12.80 10.74
CA ASP A 42 -2.40 13.83 10.35
C ASP A 42 -1.33 13.30 9.37
N GLY A 43 -1.39 12.01 9.05
CA GLY A 43 -0.48 11.34 8.13
C GLY A 43 0.86 10.95 8.75
N SER A 44 1.05 11.17 10.05
CA SER A 44 2.22 10.69 10.79
C SER A 44 2.13 9.19 11.07
N ALA A 45 3.27 8.56 11.36
CA ALA A 45 3.30 7.16 11.75
C ALA A 45 2.69 6.96 13.13
N ASP A 46 1.96 5.87 13.32
CA ASP A 46 1.53 5.44 14.65
C ASP A 46 2.77 5.30 15.57
N PRO A 47 2.80 5.95 16.74
CA PRO A 47 3.99 6.01 17.58
C PRO A 47 4.41 4.65 18.12
N VAL A 48 3.45 3.73 18.35
CA VAL A 48 3.75 2.37 18.83
C VAL A 48 4.39 1.55 17.72
N LEU A 49 3.86 1.63 16.50
CA LEU A 49 4.45 0.98 15.34
C LEU A 49 5.84 1.55 15.00
N ALA A 50 5.98 2.88 15.03
CA ALA A 50 7.25 3.56 14.75
C ALA A 50 8.35 3.10 15.72
N GLU A 51 8.04 3.02 17.02
CA GLU A 51 8.99 2.54 18.03
C GLU A 51 9.32 1.05 17.86
N ALA A 52 8.32 0.20 17.58
CA ALA A 52 8.55 -1.22 17.33
C ALA A 52 9.47 -1.44 16.12
N LEU A 53 9.26 -0.71 15.02
CA LEU A 53 10.11 -0.75 13.83
C LEU A 53 11.53 -0.25 14.13
N ARG A 54 11.68 0.84 14.89
CA ARG A 54 12.99 1.37 15.30
C ARG A 54 13.78 0.33 16.10
N LEU A 55 13.17 -0.24 17.14
CA LEU A 55 13.80 -1.27 17.97
C LEU A 55 14.16 -2.52 17.16
N PHE A 56 13.30 -2.94 16.24
CA PHE A 56 13.59 -4.06 15.33
C PHE A 56 14.79 -3.76 14.42
N GLY A 57 14.85 -2.55 13.84
CA GLY A 57 15.99 -2.11 13.02
C GLY A 57 17.31 -2.03 13.78
N GLU A 58 17.26 -1.80 15.10
CA GLU A 58 18.43 -1.81 16.00
C GLU A 58 18.82 -3.22 16.47
N GLY A 59 18.05 -4.26 16.11
CA GLY A 59 18.28 -5.64 16.53
C GLY A 59 17.93 -5.93 18.00
N VAL A 60 17.21 -5.01 18.66
CA VAL A 60 16.76 -5.14 20.06
C VAL A 60 15.32 -5.64 20.14
N GLY A 61 14.47 -5.15 19.22
CA GLY A 61 13.06 -5.53 19.12
C GLY A 61 12.84 -6.81 18.33
N SER A 62 11.72 -7.47 18.57
CA SER A 62 11.32 -8.69 17.86
C SER A 62 10.35 -8.40 16.72
N ARG A 63 10.35 -9.30 15.74
CA ARG A 63 9.37 -9.30 14.65
C ARG A 63 7.93 -9.39 15.15
N GLU A 64 7.70 -10.15 16.21
CA GLU A 64 6.39 -10.31 16.85
C GLU A 64 5.88 -8.97 17.39
N GLN A 65 6.75 -8.18 18.03
CA GLN A 65 6.39 -6.84 18.53
C GLN A 65 5.97 -5.91 17.38
N VAL A 66 6.67 -5.97 16.24
CA VAL A 66 6.28 -5.21 15.04
C VAL A 66 4.94 -5.71 14.50
N ASN A 67 4.74 -7.02 14.37
CA ASN A 67 3.49 -7.59 13.86
C ASN A 67 2.29 -7.19 14.73
N VAL A 68 2.43 -7.24 16.06
CA VAL A 68 1.39 -6.81 17.01
C VAL A 68 1.04 -5.33 16.83
N ALA A 69 2.03 -4.45 16.81
CA ALA A 69 1.80 -3.02 16.60
C ALA A 69 1.20 -2.72 15.22
N LEU A 70 1.72 -3.38 14.18
CA LEU A 70 1.28 -3.21 12.80
C LEU A 70 -0.17 -3.59 12.60
N GLY A 71 -0.64 -4.68 13.21
CA GLY A 71 -2.02 -5.15 13.04
C GLY A 71 -3.07 -4.12 13.47
N ALA A 72 -2.76 -3.30 14.49
CA ALA A 72 -3.66 -2.29 15.03
C ALA A 72 -3.41 -0.87 14.49
N ALA A 73 -2.21 -0.62 13.95
CA ALA A 73 -1.84 0.67 13.41
C ALA A 73 -2.52 0.94 12.05
N ARG A 74 -2.80 2.21 11.79
CA ARG A 74 -3.10 2.67 10.44
C ARG A 74 -1.84 2.57 9.57
N VAL A 75 -1.99 2.02 8.38
CA VAL A 75 -1.03 2.07 7.27
C VAL A 75 -1.65 2.77 6.06
N LEU A 76 -0.81 3.23 5.14
CA LEU A 76 -1.23 3.85 3.89
C LEU A 76 -0.86 2.92 2.74
N VAL A 77 -1.87 2.39 2.05
CA VAL A 77 -1.66 1.65 0.81
C VAL A 77 -1.63 2.67 -0.34
N PRO A 78 -0.56 2.72 -1.15
CA PRO A 78 -0.46 3.67 -2.24
C PRO A 78 -1.40 3.27 -3.38
N MET A 79 -2.26 4.20 -3.79
CA MET A 79 -3.13 4.05 -4.96
C MET A 79 -2.60 4.92 -6.09
N VAL A 80 -2.38 4.35 -7.27
CA VAL A 80 -1.90 5.07 -8.45
C VAL A 80 -2.90 4.97 -9.60
N ALA A 81 -2.96 6.02 -10.41
CA ALA A 81 -3.77 5.99 -11.62
C ALA A 81 -3.09 5.10 -12.66
N LEU A 82 -3.84 4.16 -13.22
CA LEU A 82 -3.48 3.41 -14.40
C LEU A 82 -4.08 4.14 -15.60
N LEU A 83 -3.21 4.55 -16.52
CA LEU A 83 -3.61 4.95 -17.86
C LEU A 83 -3.58 3.69 -18.70
N GLU A 84 -4.75 3.13 -19.00
CA GLU A 84 -4.85 2.10 -20.04
C GLU A 84 -4.42 2.72 -21.38
N GLU A 85 -3.51 2.06 -22.09
CA GLU A 85 -3.10 2.48 -23.42
C GLU A 85 -4.33 2.43 -24.33
N ALA A 86 -4.68 3.57 -24.93
CA ALA A 86 -5.83 3.68 -25.82
C ALA A 86 -5.63 2.75 -27.02
N GLU A 87 -6.44 1.69 -27.13
CA GLU A 87 -6.60 1.00 -28.41
C GLU A 87 -7.48 1.87 -29.32
N ILE A 88 -6.94 2.22 -30.49
CA ILE A 88 -7.74 2.82 -31.56
C ILE A 88 -8.67 1.70 -32.06
N GLY A 89 -9.95 1.82 -31.74
CA GLY A 89 -10.98 0.96 -32.32
C GLY A 89 -10.93 1.05 -33.84
N ALA A 90 -11.21 -0.07 -34.53
CA ALA A 90 -11.22 -0.15 -35.99
C ALA A 90 -12.22 0.82 -36.68
N ASP A 91 -13.06 1.51 -35.89
CA ASP A 91 -14.03 2.52 -36.28
C ASP A 91 -13.52 3.97 -36.16
N GLY A 92 -12.29 4.18 -35.68
CA GLY A 92 -11.70 5.51 -35.50
C GLY A 92 -12.30 6.30 -34.33
N ILE A 93 -13.10 5.67 -33.47
CA ILE A 93 -13.68 6.30 -32.29
C ILE A 93 -12.68 6.16 -31.13
N LEU A 94 -12.22 7.29 -30.61
CA LEU A 94 -11.43 7.33 -29.38
C LEU A 94 -12.35 6.91 -28.22
N ARG A 95 -12.24 5.65 -27.79
CA ARG A 95 -12.94 5.18 -26.59
C ARG A 95 -12.28 5.81 -25.36
N ASP A 96 -13.15 6.35 -24.52
CA ASP A 96 -12.82 7.26 -23.43
C ASP A 96 -11.80 6.66 -22.44
N LYS A 97 -10.93 7.52 -21.93
CA LYS A 97 -9.86 7.17 -20.99
C LYS A 97 -10.46 6.89 -19.62
N SER A 98 -10.92 5.66 -19.37
CA SER A 98 -11.24 5.22 -18.01
C SER A 98 -9.97 5.24 -17.17
N SER A 99 -9.87 6.22 -16.28
CA SER A 99 -8.79 6.27 -15.28
C SER A 99 -9.13 5.29 -14.16
N SER A 100 -8.52 4.10 -14.17
CA SER A 100 -8.64 3.12 -13.08
C SER A 100 -7.60 3.41 -11.99
N MET A 101 -7.96 3.25 -10.72
CA MET A 101 -7.04 3.43 -9.59
C MET A 101 -6.65 2.06 -9.04
N ALA A 102 -5.36 1.80 -8.87
CA ALA A 102 -4.86 0.49 -8.46
C ALA A 102 -3.88 0.58 -7.29
N THR A 103 -3.88 -0.46 -6.44
CA THR A 103 -2.83 -0.69 -5.45
C THR A 103 -1.51 -1.02 -6.13
N VAL A 104 -0.41 -0.78 -5.43
CA VAL A 104 0.93 -1.07 -5.95
C VAL A 104 1.54 -2.26 -5.22
N SER A 105 1.97 -3.26 -6.00
CA SER A 105 2.77 -4.38 -5.49
C SER A 105 4.18 -4.35 -6.09
N MET A 106 5.16 -4.79 -5.30
CA MET A 106 6.54 -4.97 -5.75
C MET A 106 6.82 -6.46 -5.94
N VAL A 107 7.54 -6.80 -7.01
CA VAL A 107 8.01 -8.16 -7.26
C VAL A 107 9.44 -8.26 -6.77
N GLY A 108 9.77 -9.25 -5.92
CA GLY A 108 11.13 -9.54 -5.51
C GLY A 108 11.95 -10.20 -6.62
N SER A 109 13.27 -10.28 -6.44
CA SER A 109 14.14 -11.01 -7.38
C SER A 109 13.85 -12.52 -7.41
N ASP A 110 13.19 -13.03 -6.38
CA ASP A 110 12.70 -14.40 -6.25
C ASP A 110 11.33 -14.62 -6.90
N GLY A 111 10.76 -13.58 -7.52
CA GLY A 111 9.45 -13.63 -8.18
C GLY A 111 8.25 -13.49 -7.24
N ARG A 112 8.47 -13.49 -5.92
CA ARG A 112 7.38 -13.26 -4.95
C ARG A 112 6.88 -11.84 -5.03
N ARG A 113 5.60 -11.65 -4.75
CA ARG A 113 4.94 -10.34 -4.81
C ARG A 113 4.65 -9.82 -3.41
N ALA A 114 4.73 -8.51 -3.23
CA ALA A 114 4.43 -7.86 -1.97
C ALA A 114 3.60 -6.60 -2.19
N LEU A 115 2.42 -6.51 -1.57
CA LEU A 115 1.65 -5.28 -1.51
C LEU A 115 2.44 -4.21 -0.75
N LEU A 116 2.51 -2.99 -1.26
CA LEU A 116 3.18 -1.90 -0.56
C LEU A 116 2.26 -1.25 0.49
N ALA A 117 2.84 -0.95 1.65
CA ALA A 117 2.21 -0.13 2.67
C ALA A 117 3.23 0.83 3.29
N PHE A 118 2.76 1.97 3.75
CA PHE A 118 3.60 3.00 4.37
C PHE A 118 3.06 3.38 5.74
N THR A 119 3.97 3.60 6.68
CA THR A 119 3.60 4.06 8.02
C THR A 119 3.24 5.54 8.02
N SER A 120 3.76 6.35 7.09
CA SER A 120 3.49 7.80 7.02
C SER A 120 3.34 8.33 5.60
N MET A 121 2.68 9.49 5.49
CA MET A 121 2.56 10.25 4.25
C MET A 121 3.91 10.70 3.69
N GLU A 122 4.88 11.01 4.57
CA GLU A 122 6.24 11.37 4.17
C GLU A 122 6.92 10.23 3.39
N LEU A 123 6.90 9.02 3.95
CA LEU A 123 7.53 7.85 3.34
C LEU A 123 6.82 7.43 2.05
N MET A 124 5.48 7.51 2.02
CA MET A 124 4.71 7.24 0.80
C MET A 124 5.04 8.24 -0.32
N ARG A 125 5.14 9.54 0.00
CA ARG A 125 5.49 10.58 -0.99
C ARG A 125 6.94 10.49 -1.44
N ALA A 126 7.84 10.01 -0.59
CA ALA A 126 9.21 9.72 -0.96
C ALA A 126 9.29 8.56 -1.96
N PHE A 127 8.37 7.60 -1.88
CA PHE A 127 8.20 6.55 -2.88
C PHE A 127 7.57 7.08 -4.18
N ASN A 128 6.40 7.71 -4.11
CA ASN A 128 5.71 8.28 -5.26
C ASN A 128 4.84 9.48 -4.83
N ARG A 129 5.18 10.67 -5.35
CA ARG A 129 4.48 11.93 -5.02
C ARG A 129 3.05 11.99 -5.56
N GLU A 130 2.74 11.22 -6.59
CA GLU A 130 1.42 11.17 -7.24
C GLU A 130 0.51 10.09 -6.64
N ALA A 131 1.05 9.20 -5.79
CA ALA A 131 0.25 8.18 -5.12
C ALA A 131 -0.78 8.82 -4.18
N ARG A 132 -2.02 8.36 -4.29
CA ARG A 132 -3.10 8.72 -3.38
C ARG A 132 -3.10 7.76 -2.20
N PRO A 133 -3.18 8.24 -0.95
CA PRO A 133 -3.21 7.36 0.22
C PRO A 133 -4.58 6.69 0.35
N ALA A 134 -4.59 5.36 0.49
CA ALA A 134 -5.72 4.62 1.01
C ALA A 134 -5.39 4.15 2.45
N PRO A 135 -5.92 4.83 3.49
CA PRO A 135 -5.67 4.43 4.87
C PRO A 135 -6.45 3.14 5.20
N ALA A 136 -5.77 2.19 5.84
CA ALA A 136 -6.33 0.93 6.31
C ALA A 136 -5.64 0.51 7.60
N LEU A 137 -6.24 -0.37 8.39
CA LEU A 137 -5.49 -1.06 9.45
C LEU A 137 -4.45 -2.00 8.82
N GLY A 138 -3.31 -2.21 9.48
CA GLY A 138 -2.31 -3.16 8.97
C GLY A 138 -2.85 -4.58 8.77
N ALA A 139 -3.78 -5.02 9.63
CA ALA A 139 -4.50 -6.29 9.45
C ALA A 139 -5.36 -6.32 8.17
N GLU A 140 -6.04 -5.22 7.85
CA GLU A 140 -6.84 -5.08 6.62
C GLU A 140 -5.92 -5.07 5.40
N ALA A 141 -4.78 -4.38 5.45
CA ALA A 141 -3.80 -4.39 4.38
C ALA A 141 -3.19 -5.79 4.15
N CYS A 142 -2.95 -6.57 5.22
CA CYS A 142 -2.52 -7.97 5.10
C CYS A 142 -3.58 -8.83 4.40
N ARG A 143 -4.87 -8.61 4.71
CA ARG A 143 -5.98 -9.29 4.04
C ARG A 143 -6.04 -8.93 2.56
N SER A 144 -5.94 -7.65 2.22
CA SER A 144 -5.91 -7.20 0.82
C SER A 144 -4.72 -7.79 0.05
N ALA A 145 -3.54 -7.92 0.68
CA ALA A 145 -2.40 -8.60 0.05
C ALA A 145 -2.75 -10.05 -0.34
N LEU A 146 -3.37 -10.80 0.56
CA LEU A 146 -3.81 -12.18 0.28
C LEU A 146 -4.87 -12.26 -0.82
N GLU A 147 -5.87 -11.37 -0.79
CA GLU A 147 -6.93 -11.30 -1.80
C GLU A 147 -6.38 -11.01 -3.20
N GLN A 148 -5.32 -10.19 -3.29
CA GLN A 148 -4.63 -9.85 -4.54
C GLN A 148 -3.63 -10.95 -5.00
N GLY A 149 -3.47 -12.01 -4.22
CA GLY A 149 -2.50 -13.07 -4.48
C GLY A 149 -1.05 -12.63 -4.28
N ASP A 150 -0.79 -11.65 -3.43
CA ASP A 150 0.56 -11.29 -3.01
C ASP A 150 1.04 -12.21 -1.87
N ASP A 151 2.35 -12.48 -1.86
CA ASP A 151 3.00 -13.35 -0.87
C ASP A 151 3.34 -12.61 0.44
N ALA A 152 3.24 -11.28 0.42
CA ALA A 152 3.72 -10.42 1.50
C ALA A 152 3.02 -9.06 1.53
N LEU A 153 3.10 -8.40 2.69
CA LEU A 153 2.94 -6.96 2.83
C LEU A 153 4.32 -6.35 3.10
N LEU A 154 4.77 -5.41 2.27
CA LEU A 154 6.04 -4.70 2.45
C LEU A 154 5.80 -3.29 2.97
N VAL A 155 6.29 -3.03 4.18
CA VAL A 155 6.19 -1.77 4.90
C VAL A 155 7.45 -0.93 4.68
N ASP A 156 7.26 0.34 4.33
CA ASP A 156 8.28 1.39 4.25
C ASP A 156 9.50 1.02 3.39
N CYS A 157 9.27 0.67 2.12
CA CYS A 157 10.34 0.30 1.19
C CYS A 157 11.42 1.39 0.98
N GLN A 158 11.10 2.66 1.29
CA GLN A 158 12.03 3.80 1.25
C GLN A 158 12.44 4.30 2.65
N GLY A 159 11.91 3.69 3.70
CA GLY A 159 12.19 4.07 5.07
C GLY A 159 13.52 3.51 5.60
N PRO A 160 13.96 3.98 6.78
CA PRO A 160 15.17 3.52 7.43
C PRO A 160 15.09 2.05 7.87
N VAL A 161 13.86 1.55 8.12
CA VAL A 161 13.60 0.15 8.44
C VAL A 161 12.57 -0.39 7.46
N ARG A 162 13.02 -1.30 6.58
CA ARG A 162 12.14 -2.05 5.68
C ARG A 162 11.64 -3.28 6.39
N PHE A 163 10.35 -3.48 6.43
CA PHE A 163 9.75 -4.61 7.12
C PHE A 163 8.76 -5.33 6.23
N ALA A 164 8.96 -6.63 5.99
CA ALA A 164 8.03 -7.45 5.24
C ALA A 164 7.26 -8.37 6.18
N VAL A 165 5.94 -8.42 6.10
CA VAL A 165 5.09 -9.46 6.67
C VAL A 165 4.93 -10.56 5.63
N THR A 166 5.24 -11.82 5.96
CA THR A 166 5.29 -12.91 4.98
C THR A 166 4.71 -14.20 5.55
N ALA A 167 4.27 -15.11 4.69
CA ALA A 167 3.91 -16.48 5.07
C ALA A 167 2.87 -16.54 6.22
N SER A 168 3.17 -17.26 7.30
CA SER A 168 2.26 -17.44 8.44
C SER A 168 1.86 -16.11 9.09
N ASP A 169 2.79 -15.16 9.23
CA ASP A 169 2.51 -13.86 9.84
C ASP A 169 1.47 -13.07 9.03
N LEU A 170 1.51 -13.20 7.70
CA LEU A 170 0.58 -12.52 6.81
C LEU A 170 -0.84 -13.06 6.98
N VAL A 171 -0.98 -14.38 7.03
CA VAL A 171 -2.25 -15.08 7.28
C VAL A 171 -2.77 -14.77 8.67
N GLU A 172 -1.90 -14.80 9.68
CA GLU A 172 -2.28 -14.52 11.06
C GLU A 172 -2.81 -13.09 11.20
N LEU A 173 -2.08 -12.09 10.70
CA LEU A 173 -2.50 -10.69 10.78
C LEU A 173 -3.78 -10.43 9.98
N ALA A 174 -3.94 -11.03 8.80
CA ALA A 174 -5.15 -10.89 8.00
C ALA A 174 -6.40 -11.46 8.69
N SER A 175 -6.23 -12.46 9.57
CA SER A 175 -7.32 -13.08 10.32
C SER A 175 -7.80 -12.25 11.52
N ARG A 176 -7.04 -11.22 11.93
CA ARG A 176 -7.42 -10.38 13.08
C ARG A 176 -8.65 -9.55 12.72
N SER A 177 -9.69 -9.65 13.55
CA SER A 177 -10.90 -8.84 13.41
C SER A 177 -10.62 -7.42 13.90
N SER A 178 -11.07 -6.43 13.14
CA SER A 178 -11.04 -5.02 13.54
C SER A 178 -12.17 -4.77 14.53
N THR A 179 -11.92 -5.02 15.82
CA THR A 179 -12.83 -4.64 16.92
C THR A 179 -12.86 -3.13 17.11
#